data_AF-A0A060X2J2-F1
#
_entry.id   AF-A0A060X2J2-F1
#
_cell.length_a   1.000
_cell.length_b   1.000
_cell.length_c   1.000
_cell.angle_alpha   90.00
_cell.angle_beta   90.00
_cell.angle_gamma   90.00
#
_symmetry.space_group_name_H-M   'P 1'
#
loop_
_entity.id
_entity.type
_entity.pdbx_description
1 polymer ?
#
loop_
_entity_poly.entity_id
_entity_poly.type
_entity_poly.pdbx_seq_one_letter_code
_entity_poly.pdbx_strand_id
1 'polypeptide(L)'
;MPPLLRSKKFCSFIEGSLVKNYTQRPPTDQLLKHPFIRDQPNERQVRIQLKDHIDRTKKKRGEKDETEYEYSGSEEEEEEAQEQEGEPSSIVNQPGESTLRRDFIRLQQENKERSEALRRQQLLQEQQLREQEEYKRQLLAERQKRIEQQKEQRRRLEEQQRREREMRRQQEREQRRREQDDKRRMEEVERRRKEEEERRRAEEEKRRADREQVGELSINNSFFHDTCSLPLTLAVCVV
;
A
#
# COMPACT_ATOMS: atom_id res chain seq x y z
N MET A 1 10.62 18.27 51.37
CA MET A 1 9.82 17.03 51.35
C MET A 1 9.27 16.84 49.95
N PRO A 2 9.42 15.66 49.32
CA PRO A 2 8.94 15.45 47.96
C PRO A 2 7.40 15.39 47.93
N PRO A 3 6.76 15.87 46.85
CA PRO A 3 5.31 15.95 46.76
C PRO A 3 4.70 14.55 46.66
N LEU A 4 3.63 14.33 47.42
CA LEU A 4 2.84 13.10 47.42
C LEU A 4 2.17 12.91 46.04
N LEU A 5 2.85 12.21 45.12
CA LEU A 5 2.37 11.83 43.78
C LEU A 5 1.19 10.85 43.79
N ARG A 6 0.53 10.65 44.93
CA ARG A 6 -0.50 9.63 45.11
C ARG A 6 -1.85 10.27 45.41
N SER A 7 -2.91 9.68 44.85
CA SER A 7 -4.29 10.10 45.08
C SER A 7 -4.62 10.10 46.57
N LYS A 8 -5.35 11.13 47.04
CA LYS A 8 -5.83 11.21 48.44
C LYS A 8 -6.66 9.99 48.83
N LYS A 9 -7.43 9.43 47.88
CA LYS A 9 -8.20 8.18 48.08
C LYS A 9 -7.28 6.98 48.30
N PHE A 10 -6.13 6.93 47.62
CA PHE A 10 -5.14 5.88 47.80
C PHE A 10 -4.48 5.99 49.18
N CYS A 11 -4.03 7.18 49.59
CA CYS A 11 -3.42 7.38 50.90
C CYS A 11 -4.38 6.99 52.04
N SER A 12 -5.64 7.44 51.98
CA SER A 12 -6.69 7.07 52.94
C SER A 12 -6.91 5.56 53.04
N PHE A 13 -6.87 4.84 51.91
CA PHE A 13 -6.99 3.38 51.90
C PHE A 13 -5.79 2.70 52.58
N ILE A 14 -4.59 3.18 52.30
CA ILE A 14 -3.35 2.65 52.88
C ILE A 14 -3.32 2.90 54.40
N GLU A 15 -3.70 4.08 54.86
CA GLU A 15 -3.80 4.42 56.29
C GLU A 15 -4.79 3.50 57.03
N GLY A 16 -5.94 3.21 56.41
CA GLY A 16 -6.95 2.31 57.00
C GLY A 16 -6.59 0.82 56.93
N SER A 17 -5.92 0.37 55.87
CA SER A 17 -5.55 -1.05 55.71
C SER A 17 -4.27 -1.43 56.45
N LEU A 18 -3.35 -0.48 56.67
CA LEU A 18 -2.07 -0.70 57.35
C LEU A 18 -2.06 -0.24 58.82
N VAL A 19 -3.21 -0.27 59.49
CA VAL A 19 -3.28 -0.09 60.95
C VAL A 19 -2.42 -1.16 61.62
N LYS A 20 -1.50 -0.75 62.50
CA LYS A 20 -0.52 -1.63 63.16
C LYS A 20 -1.18 -2.59 64.15
N ASN A 21 -2.19 -2.11 64.87
CA ASN A 21 -2.96 -2.94 65.78
C ASN A 21 -4.01 -3.74 65.00
N TYR A 22 -3.88 -5.07 64.99
CA TYR A 22 -4.77 -5.94 64.22
C TYR A 22 -6.22 -5.90 64.74
N THR A 23 -6.46 -5.63 66.02
CA THR A 23 -7.81 -5.55 66.59
C THR A 23 -8.57 -4.29 66.17
N GLN A 24 -7.84 -3.25 65.79
CA GLN A 24 -8.39 -1.99 65.27
C GLN A 24 -8.37 -1.95 63.73
N ARG A 25 -7.83 -2.99 63.08
CA ARG A 25 -7.79 -3.06 61.63
C ARG A 25 -9.20 -3.38 61.10
N PRO A 26 -9.74 -2.59 60.16
CA PRO A 26 -11.02 -2.88 59.53
C PRO A 26 -11.03 -4.28 58.89
N PRO A 27 -12.12 -5.07 59.04
CA PRO A 27 -12.26 -6.35 58.35
C PRO A 27 -12.39 -6.15 56.82
N THR A 28 -12.17 -7.22 56.06
CA THR A 28 -12.17 -7.19 54.58
C THR A 28 -13.42 -6.53 54.00
N ASP A 29 -14.60 -6.82 54.55
CA ASP A 29 -15.87 -6.24 54.08
C ASP A 29 -15.92 -4.71 54.19
N GLN A 30 -15.23 -4.13 55.16
CA GLN A 30 -15.14 -2.68 55.33
C GLN A 30 -14.08 -2.08 54.38
N LEU A 31 -12.98 -2.79 54.15
CA LEU A 31 -11.95 -2.37 53.19
C LEU A 31 -12.45 -2.39 51.75
N LEU A 32 -13.26 -3.38 51.37
CA LEU A 32 -13.86 -3.49 50.03
C LEU A 32 -14.84 -2.34 49.72
N LYS A 33 -15.49 -1.78 50.76
CA LYS A 33 -16.41 -0.63 50.63
C LYS A 33 -15.68 0.70 50.51
N HIS A 34 -14.37 0.75 50.73
CA HIS A 34 -13.61 1.99 50.66
C HIS A 34 -13.65 2.58 49.23
N PRO A 35 -13.78 3.92 49.03
CA PRO A 35 -13.91 4.54 47.71
C PRO A 35 -12.77 4.22 46.73
N PHE A 36 -11.58 3.88 47.23
CA PHE A 36 -10.45 3.47 46.40
C PHE A 36 -10.64 2.09 45.74
N ILE A 37 -11.32 1.17 46.42
CA ILE A 37 -11.58 -0.19 45.93
C ILE A 37 -12.91 -0.26 45.19
N ARG A 38 -13.95 0.38 45.74
CA ARG A 38 -15.30 0.38 45.16
C ARG A 38 -15.41 1.20 43.86
N ASP A 39 -14.83 2.39 43.84
CA ASP A 39 -15.03 3.33 42.73
C ASP A 39 -13.86 3.23 41.73
N GLN A 40 -13.91 2.23 40.84
CA GLN A 40 -12.94 2.03 39.76
C GLN A 40 -13.50 2.43 38.39
N PRO A 41 -13.51 3.73 38.03
CA PRO A 41 -14.12 4.20 36.78
C PRO A 41 -13.45 3.63 35.51
N ASN A 42 -12.16 3.28 35.59
CA ASN A 42 -11.38 2.77 34.47
C ASN A 42 -11.14 1.26 34.51
N GLU A 43 -11.88 0.49 35.33
CA GLU A 43 -11.64 -0.95 35.54
C GLU A 43 -11.55 -1.72 34.22
N ARG A 44 -12.51 -1.50 33.30
CA ARG A 44 -12.52 -2.13 31.97
C ARG A 44 -11.26 -1.83 31.18
N GLN A 45 -10.82 -0.57 31.17
CA GLN A 45 -9.61 -0.15 30.44
C GLN A 45 -8.35 -0.73 31.07
N VAL A 46 -8.26 -0.74 32.40
CA VAL A 46 -7.13 -1.34 33.13
C VAL A 46 -7.05 -2.84 32.85
N ARG A 47 -8.19 -3.55 32.83
CA ARG A 47 -8.23 -4.98 32.45
C ARG A 47 -7.74 -5.21 31.01
N ILE A 48 -8.13 -4.35 30.07
CA ILE A 48 -7.62 -4.41 28.68
C ILE A 48 -6.11 -4.17 28.66
N GLN A 49 -5.61 -3.13 29.34
CA GLN A 49 -4.17 -2.83 29.40
C GLN A 49 -3.36 -3.96 30.03
N LEU A 50 -3.88 -4.59 31.10
CA LEU A 50 -3.27 -5.75 31.74
C LEU A 50 -3.26 -6.95 30.78
N LYS A 51 -4.37 -7.22 30.10
CA LYS A 51 -4.44 -8.27 29.08
C LYS A 51 -3.42 -8.02 27.96
N ASP A 52 -3.41 -6.82 27.38
CA ASP A 52 -2.46 -6.45 26.32
C ASP A 52 -1.00 -6.51 26.81
N HIS A 53 -0.74 -6.20 28.09
CA HIS A 53 0.59 -6.38 28.67
C HIS A 53 0.96 -7.85 28.80
N ILE A 54 0.06 -8.69 29.31
CA ILE A 54 0.26 -10.15 29.41
C ILE A 54 0.51 -10.74 28.02
N ASP A 55 -0.33 -10.42 27.04
CA ASP A 55 -0.23 -10.94 25.68
C ASP A 55 1.07 -10.48 25.00
N ARG A 56 1.48 -9.22 25.18
CA ARG A 56 2.78 -8.72 24.69
C ARG A 56 3.95 -9.38 25.40
N THR A 57 3.86 -9.62 26.70
CA THR A 57 4.91 -10.29 27.46
C THR A 57 5.02 -11.77 27.07
N LYS A 58 3.88 -12.46 26.86
CA LYS A 58 3.85 -13.82 26.30
C LYS A 58 4.47 -13.86 24.90
N LYS A 59 4.09 -12.94 24.01
CA LYS A 59 4.65 -12.84 22.66
C LYS A 59 6.14 -12.49 22.63
N LYS A 60 6.61 -11.63 23.56
CA LYS A 60 8.04 -11.27 23.70
C LYS A 60 8.86 -12.38 24.37
N ARG A 61 8.26 -13.16 25.27
CA ARG A 61 8.87 -14.37 25.83
C ARG A 61 9.10 -15.41 24.73
N GLY A 62 8.32 -15.33 23.65
CA GLY A 62 8.58 -15.96 22.37
C GLY A 62 8.30 -17.45 22.39
N GLU A 63 7.83 -17.94 21.26
CA GLU A 63 7.95 -19.33 20.79
C GLU A 63 9.43 -19.74 20.76
N LYS A 64 10.06 -19.85 21.92
CA LYS A 64 11.33 -20.57 22.09
C LYS A 64 11.13 -21.98 22.66
N ASP A 65 9.88 -22.42 22.71
CA ASP A 65 9.46 -23.80 23.00
C ASP A 65 8.78 -24.46 21.78
N GLU A 66 8.80 -23.87 20.58
CA GLU A 66 8.45 -24.62 19.34
C GLU A 66 9.62 -25.50 18.83
N THR A 67 10.76 -25.47 19.52
CA THR A 67 11.84 -26.45 19.38
C THR A 67 12.03 -27.30 20.63
N GLU A 68 11.10 -27.26 21.59
CA GLU A 68 10.93 -28.45 22.42
C GLU A 68 10.30 -29.48 21.48
N TYR A 69 11.17 -30.31 20.91
CA TYR A 69 10.78 -31.59 20.36
C TYR A 69 9.86 -32.19 21.43
N GLU A 70 8.55 -32.24 21.17
CA GLU A 70 7.69 -33.19 21.84
C GLU A 70 8.30 -34.54 21.47
N TYR A 71 9.25 -34.98 22.29
CA TYR A 71 9.48 -36.37 22.53
C TYR A 71 8.10 -36.84 22.94
N SER A 72 7.36 -37.34 21.95
CA SER A 72 6.32 -38.31 22.20
C SER A 72 7.07 -39.38 22.98
N GLY A 73 7.03 -39.24 24.31
CA GLY A 73 7.52 -40.20 25.26
C GLY A 73 6.61 -41.41 25.19
N SER A 74 6.63 -42.09 24.06
CA SER A 74 7.04 -43.47 24.06
C SER A 74 8.52 -43.51 24.46
N GLU A 75 8.78 -43.27 25.75
CA GLU A 75 9.51 -44.31 26.47
C GLU A 75 8.56 -45.51 26.39
N GLU A 76 8.61 -46.22 25.25
CA GLU A 76 8.43 -47.65 25.30
C GLU A 76 9.51 -48.08 26.30
N GLU A 77 9.14 -48.25 27.57
CA GLU A 77 9.56 -49.45 28.27
C GLU A 77 9.04 -50.62 27.42
N GLU A 78 9.74 -50.88 26.32
CA GLU A 78 10.06 -52.23 25.92
C GLU A 78 11.16 -52.67 26.90
N GLU A 79 10.80 -52.81 28.18
CA GLU A 79 11.40 -53.87 28.97
C GLU A 79 10.73 -55.13 28.46
N GLU A 80 11.42 -55.73 27.49
CA GLU A 80 11.26 -57.12 27.10
C GLU A 80 10.79 -57.93 28.30
N ALA A 81 9.70 -58.67 28.05
CA ALA A 81 9.29 -59.78 28.86
C ALA A 81 10.51 -60.59 29.35
N GLN A 82 10.82 -60.52 30.66
CA GLN A 82 11.38 -61.60 31.49
C GLN A 82 11.93 -61.06 32.83
N GLU A 83 11.08 -60.60 33.75
CA GLU A 83 11.41 -60.77 35.18
C GLU A 83 10.21 -61.33 35.94
N GLN A 84 10.41 -62.60 36.24
CA GLN A 84 9.67 -63.52 37.09
C GLN A 84 9.71 -63.05 38.54
N GLU A 85 8.55 -62.83 39.17
CA GLU A 85 8.27 -63.04 40.61
C GLU A 85 6.81 -62.62 40.90
N GLY A 86 5.87 -63.47 41.30
CA GLY A 86 5.91 -64.88 41.60
C GLY A 86 4.48 -65.43 41.59
N GLU A 87 4.39 -66.74 41.45
CA GLU A 87 3.17 -67.49 41.71
C GLU A 87 2.55 -67.08 43.07
N PRO A 88 1.24 -66.87 43.18
CA PRO A 88 0.56 -67.30 44.38
C PRO A 88 0.38 -68.81 44.23
N SER A 89 1.19 -69.54 44.99
CA SER A 89 1.02 -70.96 45.24
C SER A 89 -0.46 -71.30 45.50
N SER A 90 -0.84 -72.48 45.00
CA SER A 90 -2.09 -73.18 45.26
C SER A 90 -2.56 -73.06 46.72
N ILE A 91 -3.60 -72.27 46.98
CA ILE A 91 -4.62 -72.64 47.96
C ILE A 91 -5.98 -72.04 47.56
N VAL A 92 -6.97 -72.92 47.50
CA VAL A 92 -8.38 -72.71 47.13
C VAL A 92 -8.90 -71.33 47.52
N ASN A 93 -9.37 -70.54 46.55
CA ASN A 93 -10.23 -69.40 46.81
C ASN A 93 -11.56 -69.56 46.08
N GLN A 94 -12.61 -69.68 46.89
CA GLN A 94 -14.01 -69.70 46.49
C GLN A 94 -14.39 -68.44 45.70
N PRO A 95 -15.44 -68.52 44.86
CA PRO A 95 -15.84 -67.42 44.01
C PRO A 95 -16.53 -66.34 44.85
N GLY A 96 -15.81 -65.28 45.19
CA GLY A 96 -16.38 -64.08 45.83
C GLY A 96 -15.38 -63.24 46.64
N GLU A 97 -15.25 -61.97 46.26
CA GLU A 97 -15.10 -60.85 47.20
C GLU A 97 -13.75 -60.60 47.89
N SER A 98 -12.73 -60.20 47.12
CA SER A 98 -12.04 -58.96 47.52
C SER A 98 -12.64 -57.83 46.69
N THR A 99 -13.78 -57.33 47.16
CA THR A 99 -14.39 -56.09 46.65
C THR A 99 -13.33 -55.01 46.59
N LEU A 100 -12.51 -54.88 47.64
CA LEU A 100 -11.51 -53.82 47.73
C LEU A 100 -10.47 -53.83 46.60
N ARG A 101 -9.86 -54.96 46.27
CA ARG A 101 -8.81 -54.99 45.22
C ARG A 101 -9.40 -54.85 43.82
N ARG A 102 -10.61 -55.40 43.60
CA ARG A 102 -11.32 -55.28 42.32
C ARG A 102 -11.89 -53.86 42.13
N ASP A 103 -12.38 -53.24 43.19
CA ASP A 103 -12.89 -51.87 43.21
C ASP A 103 -11.74 -50.87 43.11
N PHE A 104 -10.57 -51.15 43.69
CA PHE A 104 -9.38 -50.32 43.53
C PHE A 104 -8.89 -50.28 42.07
N ILE A 105 -8.81 -51.44 41.40
CA ILE A 105 -8.45 -51.50 39.97
C ILE A 105 -9.51 -50.80 39.11
N ARG A 106 -10.80 -51.02 39.39
CA ARG A 106 -11.89 -50.34 38.68
C ARG A 106 -11.82 -48.82 38.85
N LEU A 107 -11.62 -48.32 40.07
CA LEU A 107 -11.47 -46.89 40.36
C LEU A 107 -10.25 -46.27 39.67
N GLN A 108 -9.16 -47.03 39.53
CA GLN A 108 -7.96 -46.56 38.84
C GLN A 108 -8.22 -46.43 37.33
N GLN A 109 -8.90 -47.41 36.73
CA GLN A 109 -9.34 -47.39 35.32
C GLN A 109 -10.38 -46.28 35.07
N GLU A 110 -11.38 -46.14 35.94
CA GLU A 110 -12.45 -45.15 35.80
C GLU A 110 -11.89 -43.72 35.93
N ASN A 111 -10.89 -43.48 36.78
CA ASN A 111 -10.19 -42.20 36.82
C ASN A 111 -9.36 -41.93 35.56
N LYS A 112 -8.69 -42.96 35.02
CA LYS A 112 -7.94 -42.86 33.76
C LYS A 112 -8.90 -42.53 32.59
N GLU A 113 -9.99 -43.28 32.47
CA GLU A 113 -11.02 -43.06 31.45
C GLU A 113 -11.70 -41.70 31.59
N ARG A 114 -11.95 -41.24 32.82
CA ARG A 114 -12.50 -39.90 33.08
C ARG A 114 -11.54 -38.79 32.64
N SER A 115 -10.24 -38.96 32.87
CA SER A 115 -9.20 -38.03 32.40
C SER A 115 -9.12 -38.02 30.88
N GLU A 116 -9.12 -39.20 30.25
CA GLU A 116 -9.10 -39.33 28.79
C GLU A 116 -10.37 -38.78 28.13
N ALA A 117 -11.54 -38.96 28.73
CA ALA A 117 -12.80 -38.40 28.26
C ALA A 117 -12.78 -36.86 28.29
N LEU A 118 -12.20 -36.25 29.35
CA LEU A 118 -12.04 -34.81 29.44
C LEU A 118 -11.07 -34.29 28.36
N ARG A 119 -9.96 -35.00 28.14
CA ARG A 119 -8.99 -34.67 27.08
C ARG A 119 -9.61 -34.75 25.70
N ARG A 120 -10.42 -35.79 25.41
CA ARG A 120 -11.18 -35.91 24.16
C ARG A 120 -12.19 -34.78 24.00
N GLN A 121 -12.88 -34.38 25.07
CA GLN A 121 -13.82 -33.26 25.03
C GLN A 121 -13.11 -31.93 24.72
N GLN A 122 -11.94 -31.67 25.32
CA GLN A 122 -11.11 -30.51 25.00
C GLN A 122 -10.67 -30.51 23.53
N LEU A 123 -10.22 -31.66 23.01
CA LEU A 123 -9.78 -31.77 21.61
C LEU A 123 -10.90 -31.45 20.62
N LEU A 124 -12.11 -31.95 20.88
CA LEU A 124 -13.29 -31.66 20.05
C LEU A 124 -13.66 -30.17 20.09
N GLN A 125 -13.57 -29.54 21.26
CA GLN A 125 -13.82 -28.09 21.38
C GLN A 125 -12.76 -27.27 20.64
N GLU A 126 -11.49 -27.67 20.71
CA GLU A 126 -10.41 -27.03 19.97
C GLU A 126 -10.59 -27.21 18.46
N GLN A 127 -10.99 -28.39 18.00
CA GLN A 127 -11.25 -28.67 16.59
C GLN A 127 -12.37 -27.77 16.04
N GLN A 128 -13.48 -27.63 16.77
CA GLN A 128 -14.57 -26.72 16.37
C GLN A 128 -14.11 -25.25 16.30
N LEU A 129 -13.26 -24.81 17.22
CA LEU A 129 -12.71 -23.45 17.19
C LEU A 129 -11.79 -23.25 15.97
N ARG A 130 -10.93 -24.22 15.68
CA ARG A 130 -10.06 -24.20 14.48
C ARG A 130 -10.88 -24.12 13.20
N GLU A 131 -11.92 -24.94 13.06
CA GLU A 131 -12.83 -24.90 11.90
C GLU A 131 -13.53 -23.53 11.77
N GLN A 132 -13.97 -22.94 12.88
CA GLN A 132 -14.59 -21.62 12.88
C GLN A 132 -13.61 -20.51 12.46
N GLU A 133 -12.36 -20.58 12.93
CA GLU A 133 -11.30 -19.64 12.54
C GLU A 133 -10.95 -19.78 11.06
N GLU A 134 -10.87 -21.01 10.54
CA GLU A 134 -10.64 -21.28 9.12
C GLU A 134 -11.78 -20.73 8.26
N TYR A 135 -13.04 -20.97 8.64
CA TYR A 135 -14.19 -20.43 7.94
C TYR A 135 -14.15 -18.89 7.87
N LYS A 136 -13.83 -18.24 9.00
CA LYS A 136 -13.67 -16.79 9.05
C LYS A 136 -12.52 -16.30 8.17
N ARG A 137 -11.41 -17.03 8.14
CA ARG A 137 -10.25 -16.73 7.28
C ARG A 137 -10.61 -16.85 5.80
N GLN A 138 -11.35 -17.88 5.40
CA GLN A 138 -11.84 -18.06 4.03
C GLN A 138 -12.74 -16.90 3.61
N LEU A 139 -13.70 -16.50 4.45
CA LEU A 139 -14.61 -15.38 4.16
C LEU A 139 -13.85 -14.06 3.94
N LEU A 140 -12.80 -13.80 4.74
CA LEU A 140 -11.95 -12.63 4.58
C LEU A 140 -11.15 -12.67 3.26
N ALA A 141 -10.60 -13.82 2.91
CA ALA A 141 -9.87 -14.01 1.67
C ALA A 141 -10.78 -13.81 0.44
N GLU A 142 -12.01 -14.33 0.48
CA GLU A 142 -13.00 -14.13 -0.58
C GLU A 142 -13.38 -12.64 -0.73
N ARG A 143 -13.62 -11.95 0.40
CA ARG A 143 -13.89 -10.51 0.40
C ARG A 143 -12.73 -9.72 -0.22
N GLN A 144 -11.49 -10.08 0.10
CA GLN A 144 -10.29 -9.45 -0.47
C GLN A 144 -10.19 -9.68 -1.98
N LYS A 145 -10.41 -10.92 -2.45
CA LYS A 145 -10.45 -11.21 -3.90
C LYS A 145 -11.48 -10.35 -4.63
N ARG A 146 -12.67 -10.16 -4.04
CA ARG A 146 -13.71 -9.31 -4.63
C ARG A 146 -13.29 -7.84 -4.73
N ILE A 147 -12.62 -7.33 -3.70
CA ILE A 147 -12.07 -5.96 -3.69
C ILE A 147 -10.98 -5.82 -4.76
N GLU A 148 -10.10 -6.82 -4.88
CA GLU A 148 -9.02 -6.82 -5.85
C GLU A 148 -9.56 -6.86 -7.29
N GLN A 149 -10.57 -7.69 -7.56
CA GLN A 149 -11.26 -7.71 -8.86
C GLN A 149 -11.87 -6.34 -9.22
N GLN A 150 -12.53 -5.67 -8.27
CA GLN A 150 -13.05 -4.32 -8.50
C GLN A 150 -11.93 -3.30 -8.75
N LYS A 151 -10.83 -3.37 -8.01
CA LYS A 151 -9.65 -2.51 -8.23
C LYS A 151 -9.03 -2.75 -9.60
N GLU A 152 -8.93 -4.00 -10.03
CA GLU A 152 -8.37 -4.36 -11.33
C GLU A 152 -9.25 -3.84 -12.48
N GLN A 153 -10.59 -3.98 -12.37
CA GLN A 153 -11.52 -3.38 -13.34
C GLN A 153 -11.33 -1.86 -13.43
N ARG A 154 -11.24 -1.16 -12.29
CA ARG A 154 -10.98 0.28 -12.26
C ARG A 154 -9.64 0.63 -12.89
N ARG A 155 -8.59 -0.13 -12.60
CA ARG A 155 -7.25 0.06 -13.18
C ARG A 155 -7.24 -0.13 -14.69
N ARG A 156 -7.93 -1.14 -15.22
CA ARG A 156 -8.07 -1.38 -16.66
C ARG A 156 -8.77 -0.21 -17.36
N LEU A 157 -9.85 0.31 -16.78
CA LEU A 157 -10.55 1.49 -17.32
C LEU A 157 -9.67 2.75 -17.29
N GLU A 158 -8.95 2.98 -16.19
CA GLU A 158 -8.05 4.12 -16.04
C GLU A 158 -6.87 4.04 -17.03
N GLU A 159 -6.34 2.84 -17.26
CA GLU A 159 -5.29 2.60 -18.24
C GLU A 159 -5.78 2.82 -19.67
N GLN A 160 -7.01 2.38 -20.01
CA GLN A 160 -7.61 2.62 -21.31
C GLN A 160 -7.78 4.13 -21.58
N GLN A 161 -8.30 4.89 -20.60
CA GLN A 161 -8.40 6.35 -20.71
C GLN A 161 -7.03 7.01 -20.84
N ARG A 162 -6.02 6.51 -20.12
CA ARG A 162 -4.65 7.04 -20.21
C ARG A 162 -4.07 6.82 -21.60
N ARG A 163 -4.21 5.61 -22.16
CA ARG A 163 -3.76 5.29 -23.53
C ARG A 163 -4.47 6.15 -24.57
N GLU A 164 -5.78 6.36 -24.43
CA GLU A 164 -6.55 7.24 -25.32
C GLU A 164 -6.07 8.70 -25.26
N ARG A 165 -5.80 9.22 -24.06
CA ARG A 165 -5.23 10.56 -23.87
C ARG A 165 -3.81 10.68 -24.45
N GLU A 166 -2.98 9.65 -24.30
CA GLU A 166 -1.64 9.61 -24.90
C GLU A 166 -1.72 9.57 -26.43
N MET A 167 -2.59 8.74 -27.01
CA MET A 167 -2.84 8.71 -28.46
C MET A 167 -3.32 10.05 -28.99
N ARG A 168 -4.28 10.70 -28.31
CA ARG A 168 -4.77 12.04 -28.70
C ARG A 168 -3.66 13.09 -28.64
N ARG A 169 -2.83 13.08 -27.60
CA ARG A 169 -1.66 13.97 -27.50
C ARG A 169 -0.63 13.70 -28.61
N GLN A 170 -0.45 12.44 -29.00
CA GLN A 170 0.46 12.07 -30.07
C GLN A 170 -0.07 12.54 -31.43
N GLN A 171 -1.36 12.35 -31.71
CA GLN A 171 -2.03 12.88 -32.90
C GLN A 171 -1.96 14.40 -32.96
N GLU A 172 -2.18 15.12 -31.86
CA GLU A 172 -2.08 16.58 -31.82
C GLU A 172 -0.63 17.04 -32.12
N ARG A 173 0.37 16.35 -31.57
CA ARG A 173 1.78 16.65 -31.87
C ARG A 173 2.13 16.40 -33.33
N GLU A 174 1.62 15.33 -33.92
CA GLU A 174 1.84 15.01 -35.33
C GLU A 174 1.13 16.01 -36.25
N GLN A 175 -0.12 16.37 -35.92
CA GLN A 175 -0.87 17.39 -36.66
C GLN A 175 -0.15 18.74 -36.62
N ARG A 176 0.32 19.19 -35.45
CA ARG A 176 1.12 20.42 -35.33
C ARG A 176 2.40 20.39 -36.16
N ARG A 177 3.07 19.23 -36.26
CA ARG A 177 4.25 19.07 -37.13
C ARG A 177 3.86 19.22 -38.61
N ARG A 178 2.79 18.56 -39.05
CA ARG A 178 2.29 18.67 -40.43
C ARG A 178 1.89 20.10 -40.77
N GLU A 179 1.14 20.77 -39.89
CA GLU A 179 0.77 22.19 -40.05
C GLU A 179 1.99 23.10 -40.13
N GLN A 180 3.05 22.83 -39.35
CA GLN A 180 4.29 23.60 -39.41
C GLN A 180 5.05 23.38 -40.73
N ASP A 181 5.09 22.14 -41.23
CA ASP A 181 5.71 21.82 -42.52
C ASP A 181 4.93 22.42 -43.70
N ASP A 182 3.59 22.36 -43.66
CA ASP A 182 2.73 22.99 -44.67
C ASP A 182 2.87 24.52 -44.65
N LYS A 183 2.96 25.12 -43.47
CA LYS A 183 3.24 26.56 -43.33
C LYS A 183 4.57 26.93 -43.99
N ARG A 184 5.63 26.15 -43.73
CA ARG A 184 6.95 26.36 -44.37
C ARG A 184 6.88 26.24 -45.89
N ARG A 185 6.12 25.26 -46.41
CA ARG A 185 5.91 25.09 -47.86
C ARG A 185 5.18 26.28 -48.46
N MET A 186 4.11 26.77 -47.81
CA MET A 186 3.36 27.94 -48.26
C MET A 186 4.21 29.22 -48.23
N GLU A 187 5.01 29.41 -47.17
CA GLU A 187 5.96 30.53 -47.06
C GLU A 187 7.03 30.47 -48.16
N GLU A 188 7.53 29.28 -48.54
CA GLU A 188 8.47 29.12 -49.65
C GLU A 188 7.83 29.47 -51.01
N VAL A 189 6.60 29.01 -51.26
CA VAL A 189 5.86 29.31 -52.49
C VAL A 189 5.57 30.82 -52.60
N GLU A 190 5.14 31.45 -51.50
CA GLU A 190 4.97 32.90 -51.41
C GLU A 190 6.27 33.65 -51.73
N ARG A 191 7.40 33.20 -51.18
CA ARG A 191 8.71 33.82 -51.44
C ARG A 191 9.08 33.71 -52.92
N ARG A 192 8.93 32.54 -53.54
CA ARG A 192 9.16 32.35 -54.98
C ARG A 192 8.26 33.24 -55.83
N ARG A 193 6.99 33.41 -55.45
CA ARG A 193 6.05 34.29 -56.15
C ARG A 193 6.47 35.76 -56.05
N LYS A 194 6.90 36.21 -54.87
CA LYS A 194 7.44 37.57 -54.66
C LYS A 194 8.71 37.80 -55.47
N GLU A 195 9.64 36.85 -55.46
CA GLU A 195 10.87 36.89 -56.27
C GLU A 195 10.55 36.96 -57.79
N GLU A 196 9.57 36.20 -58.28
CA GLU A 196 9.14 36.23 -59.69
C GLU A 196 8.45 37.56 -60.06
N GLU A 197 7.62 38.10 -59.16
CA GLU A 197 6.96 39.40 -59.36
C GLU A 197 7.99 40.54 -59.36
N GLU A 198 8.96 40.52 -58.46
CA GLU A 198 10.07 41.48 -58.42
C GLU A 198 10.92 41.40 -59.70
N ARG A 199 11.22 40.19 -60.18
CA ARG A 199 11.94 39.99 -61.46
C ARG A 199 11.15 40.55 -62.64
N ARG A 200 9.83 40.37 -62.69
CA ARG A 200 8.97 40.96 -63.72
C ARG A 200 8.98 42.48 -63.67
N ARG A 201 8.89 43.07 -62.46
CA ARG A 201 8.98 44.53 -62.28
C ARG A 201 10.34 45.07 -62.74
N ALA A 202 11.43 44.42 -62.38
CA ALA A 202 12.77 44.80 -62.82
C ALA A 202 12.93 44.68 -64.36
N GLU A 203 12.33 43.67 -65.00
CA GLU A 203 12.34 43.53 -66.46
C GLU A 203 11.50 44.62 -67.15
N GLU A 204 10.34 44.97 -66.59
CA GLU A 204 9.49 46.05 -67.09
C GLU A 204 10.16 47.43 -66.93
N GLU A 205 10.82 47.66 -65.79
CA GLU A 205 11.63 48.85 -65.53
C GLU A 205 12.81 48.95 -66.50
N LYS A 206 13.52 47.84 -66.75
CA LYS A 206 14.58 47.79 -67.76
C LYS A 206 14.04 48.11 -69.15
N ARG A 207 12.89 47.54 -69.54
CA ARG A 207 12.24 47.86 -70.83
C ARG A 207 11.83 49.32 -70.94
N ARG A 208 11.41 49.94 -69.83
CA ARG A 208 11.09 51.37 -69.78
C ARG A 208 12.35 52.22 -69.96
N ALA A 209 13.42 51.90 -69.24
CA ALA A 209 14.72 52.56 -69.38
C ALA A 209 15.27 52.45 -70.82
N ASP A 210 15.17 51.26 -71.44
CA ASP A 210 15.59 51.05 -72.83
C ASP A 210 14.76 51.91 -73.81
N ARG A 211 13.44 52.05 -73.60
CA ARG A 211 12.58 52.95 -74.41
C ARG A 211 12.93 54.42 -74.23
N GLU A 212 13.19 54.84 -73.00
CA GLU A 212 13.62 56.21 -72.70
C GLU A 212 14.97 56.52 -73.36
N GLN A 213 15.93 55.58 -73.32
CA GLN A 213 17.24 55.73 -73.97
C GLN A 213 17.15 55.77 -75.51
N VAL A 214 16.29 54.96 -76.12
CA VAL A 214 16.00 55.05 -77.58
C VAL A 214 15.28 56.36 -77.92
N GLY A 215 14.39 56.84 -77.05
CA GLY A 215 13.74 58.15 -77.19
C GLY A 215 14.73 59.30 -77.14
N GLU A 216 15.66 59.29 -76.17
CA GLU A 216 16.73 60.28 -76.05
C GLU A 216 17.70 60.23 -77.23
N LEU A 217 18.09 59.05 -77.71
CA LEU A 217 18.90 58.91 -78.93
C LEU A 217 18.16 59.43 -80.18
N SER A 218 16.83 59.29 -80.24
CA SER A 218 16.01 59.82 -81.34
C SER A 218 15.88 61.34 -81.27
N ILE A 219 15.73 61.91 -80.06
CA ILE A 219 15.71 63.36 -79.83
C ILE A 219 17.08 63.96 -80.17
N ASN A 220 18.17 63.33 -79.75
CA ASN A 220 19.54 63.76 -80.08
C ASN A 220 19.82 63.67 -81.58
N ASN A 221 19.32 62.64 -82.29
CA ASN A 221 19.40 62.57 -83.75
C ASN A 221 18.53 63.63 -84.45
N SER A 222 17.36 63.97 -83.91
CA SER A 222 16.54 65.07 -84.46
C SER A 222 17.20 66.43 -84.24
N PHE A 223 17.88 66.64 -83.11
CA PHE A 223 18.66 67.85 -82.85
C PHE A 223 19.90 67.94 -83.75
N PHE A 224 20.54 66.80 -84.08
CA PHE A 224 21.64 66.76 -85.04
C PHE A 224 21.17 67.03 -86.48
N HIS A 225 19.98 66.56 -86.86
CA HIS A 225 19.40 66.81 -88.19
C HIS A 225 18.91 68.26 -88.38
N ASP A 226 18.44 68.93 -87.33
CA ASP A 226 18.02 70.34 -87.39
C ASP A 226 19.18 71.35 -87.33
N THR A 227 20.36 70.95 -86.86
CA THR A 227 21.57 71.81 -86.90
C THR A 227 22.32 71.80 -88.23
N CYS A 228 21.93 70.96 -89.19
CA CYS A 228 22.64 70.80 -90.48
C CYS A 228 21.86 71.30 -91.71
N SER A 229 20.84 72.13 -91.52
CA SER A 229 20.15 72.79 -92.62
C SER A 229 19.95 74.28 -92.33
N LEU A 230 20.91 75.11 -92.77
CA LEU A 230 20.68 76.38 -93.47
C LEU A 230 22.04 76.89 -94.03
N PRO A 231 22.04 77.51 -95.22
CA PRO A 231 23.19 77.55 -96.12
C PRO A 231 24.17 78.72 -95.89
N LEU A 232 25.37 78.53 -96.47
CA LEU A 232 26.35 79.56 -96.80
C LEU A 232 25.69 80.83 -97.36
N THR A 233 26.17 82.01 -96.98
CA THR A 233 26.90 82.95 -97.85
C THR A 233 27.02 84.36 -97.25
N LEU A 234 28.23 84.95 -97.39
CA LEU A 234 28.53 86.41 -97.45
C LEU A 234 28.25 87.23 -96.16
N ALA A 235 29.07 88.16 -95.66
CA ALA A 235 30.20 88.94 -96.15
C ALA A 235 30.83 89.63 -94.90
N VAL A 236 32.16 89.64 -94.72
CA VAL A 236 33.07 90.77 -95.00
C VAL A 236 33.37 91.73 -93.82
N CYS A 237 34.68 91.97 -93.63
CA CYS A 237 35.39 93.19 -93.18
C CYS A 237 35.84 93.44 -91.71
N VAL A 238 37.19 93.57 -91.59
CA VAL A 238 37.96 94.70 -90.95
C VAL A 238 38.15 94.57 -89.42
N VAL A 239 39.34 94.64 -88.80
CA VAL A 239 40.68 95.26 -89.07
C VAL A 239 41.80 94.24 -88.82
#